data_AF-A0A5S3QNN2-F1
#
_entry.id   AF-A0A5S3QNN2-F1
#
_cell.length_a   1.000
_cell.length_b   1.000
_cell.length_c   1.000
_cell.angle_alpha   90.00
_cell.angle_beta   90.00
_cell.angle_gamma   90.00
#
_symmetry.space_group_name_H-M   'P 1'
#
loop_
_entity.id
_entity.type
_entity.pdbx_description
1 polymer ?
#
loop_
_entity_poly.entity_id
_entity_poly.type
_entity_poly.pdbx_seq_one_letter_code
_entity_poly.pdbx_strand_id
1 'polypeptide(L)'
;MTRLLLIILILFAYILYAAFKHKATWRQLTVLQLVGVLLTFIAVTGSGAIILYYGVRSLVALIDNGFIRIIIQFVTAIIVVIVGTVVFNKAVHKITNGILPMERKRK
;
A
#
# COMPACT_ATOMS: atom_id res chain seq x y z
N MET A 1 1.60 -26.78 7.57
CA MET A 1 0.82 -25.60 7.12
C MET A 1 1.75 -24.39 7.16
N THR A 2 2.02 -23.81 5.99
CA THR A 2 3.14 -22.90 5.73
C THR A 2 2.87 -21.50 6.28
N ARG A 3 3.89 -20.83 6.82
CA ARG A 3 3.83 -19.47 7.42
C ARG A 3 3.08 -18.45 6.55
N LEU A 4 3.12 -18.63 5.23
CA LEU A 4 2.35 -17.85 4.24
C LEU A 4 0.84 -17.87 4.47
N LEU A 5 0.25 -19.04 4.74
CA LEU A 5 -1.19 -19.15 4.98
C LEU A 5 -1.62 -18.37 6.23
N LEU A 6 -0.81 -18.42 7.30
CA LEU A 6 -1.02 -17.65 8.53
C LEU A 6 -0.96 -16.14 8.27
N ILE A 7 0.04 -15.67 7.50
CA ILE A 7 0.17 -14.24 7.16
C ILE A 7 -1.03 -13.77 6.35
N ILE A 8 -1.44 -14.52 5.32
CA ILE A 8 -2.61 -14.19 4.50
C ILE A 8 -3.86 -14.13 5.36
N LEU A 9 -4.05 -15.09 6.27
CA LEU A 9 -5.24 -15.17 7.12
C LEU A 9 -5.30 -14.00 8.13
N ILE A 10 -4.16 -13.61 8.72
CA ILE A 10 -4.09 -12.44 9.60
C ILE A 10 -4.37 -11.14 8.83
N LEU A 11 -3.78 -10.97 7.65
CA LEU A 11 -4.03 -9.80 6.81
C LEU A 11 -5.49 -9.73 6.39
N PHE A 12 -6.09 -10.86 6.02
CA PHE A 12 -7.49 -10.94 5.65
C PHE A 12 -8.41 -10.57 6.83
N ALA A 13 -8.15 -11.13 8.03
CA ALA A 13 -8.87 -10.77 9.25
C ALA A 13 -8.75 -9.28 9.58
N TYR A 14 -7.56 -8.69 9.40
CA TYR A 14 -7.34 -7.27 9.61
C TYR A 14 -8.11 -6.40 8.59
N ILE A 15 -8.11 -6.77 7.31
CA ILE A 15 -8.88 -6.07 6.27
C ILE A 15 -10.37 -6.11 6.59
N LEU A 16 -10.90 -7.28 7.00
CA LEU A 16 -12.30 -7.41 7.43
C LEU A 16 -12.60 -6.50 8.63
N TYR A 17 -11.76 -6.54 9.67
CA TYR A 17 -11.90 -5.68 10.83
C TYR A 17 -11.94 -4.20 10.44
N ALA A 18 -11.02 -3.75 9.58
CA ALA A 18 -10.97 -2.37 9.11
C ALA A 18 -12.22 -1.99 8.30
N ALA A 19 -12.73 -2.89 7.45
CA ALA A 19 -13.96 -2.69 6.69
C ALA A 19 -15.18 -2.51 7.61
N PHE A 20 -15.32 -3.36 8.64
CA PHE A 20 -16.42 -3.24 9.61
C PHE A 20 -16.27 -2.01 10.50
N LYS A 21 -15.07 -1.70 10.99
CA LYS A 21 -14.80 -0.55 11.86
C LYS A 21 -15.12 0.78 11.19
N HIS A 22 -14.83 0.91 9.90
CA HIS A 22 -15.03 2.14 9.14
C HIS A 22 -16.27 2.09 8.24
N LYS A 23 -17.21 1.16 8.49
CA LYS A 23 -18.41 0.91 7.64
C LYS A 23 -19.22 2.18 7.32
N ALA A 24 -19.27 3.13 8.25
CA ALA A 24 -19.93 4.42 8.04
C ALA A 24 -19.31 5.23 6.90
N THR A 25 -17.98 5.23 6.76
CA THR A 25 -17.25 5.91 5.69
C THR A 25 -17.42 5.19 4.35
N TRP A 26 -17.38 3.86 4.34
CA TRP A 26 -17.59 3.08 3.12
C TRP A 26 -18.99 3.28 2.52
N ARG A 27 -20.00 3.50 3.38
CA ARG A 27 -21.38 3.79 2.96
C ARG A 27 -21.55 5.16 2.30
N GLN A 28 -20.62 6.09 2.50
CA GLN A 28 -20.66 7.41 1.85
C GLN A 28 -20.13 7.37 0.42
N LEU A 29 -19.43 6.29 0.05
CA LEU A 29 -18.86 6.11 -1.28
C LEU A 29 -19.87 5.45 -2.21
N THR A 30 -19.94 5.94 -3.45
CA THR A 30 -20.68 5.24 -4.50
C THR A 30 -19.94 3.96 -4.92
N VAL A 31 -20.66 3.02 -5.54
CA VAL A 31 -20.07 1.77 -6.05
C VAL A 31 -18.90 2.05 -7.01
N LEU A 32 -19.04 3.07 -7.87
CA LEU A 32 -17.98 3.49 -8.78
C LEU A 32 -16.74 4.04 -8.05
N GLN A 33 -16.94 4.84 -6.99
CA GLN A 33 -15.82 5.33 -6.17
C GLN A 33 -15.13 4.18 -5.45
N LEU A 34 -15.88 3.21 -4.93
CA LEU A 34 -15.33 2.03 -4.28
C LEU A 34 -14.44 1.21 -5.21
N VAL A 35 -14.92 0.94 -6.43
CA VAL A 35 -14.14 0.26 -7.48
C VAL A 35 -12.91 1.07 -7.85
N GLY A 36 -13.04 2.40 -8.01
CA GLY A 36 -11.91 3.28 -8.29
C GLY A 36 -10.82 3.24 -7.21
N VAL A 37 -11.22 3.24 -5.94
CA VAL A 37 -10.29 3.11 -4.80
C VAL A 37 -9.59 1.75 -4.82
N LEU A 38 -10.32 0.66 -5.07
CA LEU A 38 -9.74 -0.69 -5.16
C LEU A 38 -8.75 -0.82 -6.31
N LEU A 39 -9.09 -0.32 -7.50
CA LEU A 39 -8.19 -0.31 -8.65
C LEU A 39 -6.94 0.52 -8.37
N THR A 40 -7.09 1.68 -7.72
CA THR A 40 -5.96 2.52 -7.32
C THR A 40 -5.06 1.79 -6.33
N PHE A 41 -5.63 1.08 -5.37
CA PHE A 41 -4.87 0.27 -4.42
C PHE A 41 -4.05 -0.81 -5.14
N ILE A 42 -4.68 -1.60 -6.02
CA ILE A 42 -4.03 -2.65 -6.80
C ILE A 42 -2.92 -2.05 -7.67
N ALA A 43 -3.19 -0.94 -8.36
CA ALA A 43 -2.21 -0.28 -9.22
C ALA A 43 -0.99 0.20 -8.43
N VAL A 44 -1.20 0.91 -7.31
CA VAL A 44 -0.09 1.45 -6.50
C VAL A 44 0.72 0.32 -5.86
N THR A 45 0.04 -0.66 -5.26
CA THR A 45 0.73 -1.79 -4.60
C THR A 45 1.45 -2.69 -5.61
N GLY A 46 0.82 -2.98 -6.75
CA GLY A 46 1.44 -3.74 -7.84
C GLY A 46 2.67 -3.02 -8.42
N SER A 47 2.56 -1.71 -8.66
CA SER A 47 3.69 -0.90 -9.13
C SER A 47 4.84 -0.90 -8.12
N GLY A 48 4.52 -0.73 -6.83
CA GLY A 48 5.52 -0.80 -5.75
C GLY A 48 6.21 -2.16 -5.70
N ALA A 49 5.46 -3.26 -5.85
CA ALA A 49 6.02 -4.61 -5.89
C ALA A 49 6.98 -4.80 -7.09
N ILE A 50 6.61 -4.30 -8.28
CA ILE A 50 7.47 -4.34 -9.48
C ILE A 50 8.76 -3.56 -9.24
N ILE A 51 8.67 -2.34 -8.68
CA ILE A 51 9.84 -1.51 -8.37
C ILE A 51 10.75 -2.21 -7.35
N LEU A 52 10.18 -2.80 -6.30
CA LEU A 52 10.97 -3.49 -5.28
C LEU A 52 11.60 -4.78 -5.79
N TYR A 53 10.93 -5.50 -6.70
CA TYR A 53 11.47 -6.74 -7.23
C TYR A 53 12.54 -6.50 -8.31
N TYR A 54 12.24 -5.66 -9.29
CA TYR A 54 13.13 -5.42 -10.43
C TYR A 54 14.06 -4.23 -10.18
N GLY A 55 13.54 -3.11 -9.71
CA GLY A 55 14.32 -1.88 -9.53
C GLY A 55 15.43 -2.03 -8.48
N VAL A 56 15.09 -2.56 -7.30
CA VAL A 56 16.07 -2.79 -6.24
C VAL A 56 17.11 -3.83 -6.67
N ARG A 57 16.69 -4.89 -7.37
CA ARG A 57 17.61 -5.91 -7.90
C ARG A 57 18.63 -5.29 -8.85
N SER A 58 18.20 -4.43 -9.77
CA SER A 58 19.09 -3.72 -10.70
C SER A 58 20.06 -2.78 -9.98
N LEU A 59 19.60 -2.04 -8.96
CA LEU A 59 20.46 -1.16 -8.16
C LEU A 59 21.52 -1.93 -7.37
N VAL A 60 21.11 -3.05 -6.76
CA VAL A 60 21.98 -3.91 -5.95
C VAL A 60 23.00 -4.68 -6.79
N ALA A 61 22.69 -4.97 -8.05
CA ALA A 61 23.59 -5.67 -8.96
C ALA A 61 24.89 -4.90 -9.25
N LEU A 62 24.89 -3.57 -9.09
CA LEU A 62 26.03 -2.69 -9.34
C LEU A 62 26.98 -2.54 -8.13
N ILE A 63 26.70 -3.22 -7.02
CA ILE A 63 27.38 -2.99 -5.74
C ILE A 63 27.90 -4.31 -5.20
N ASP A 64 29.20 -4.44 -4.95
CA ASP A 64 29.76 -5.72 -4.47
C ASP A 64 29.70 -5.89 -2.95
N ASN A 65 29.57 -4.81 -2.19
CA ASN A 65 29.56 -4.87 -0.72
C ASN A 65 28.20 -5.29 -0.16
N GLY A 66 28.13 -6.48 0.45
CA GLY A 66 26.91 -7.04 1.02
C GLY A 66 26.21 -6.18 2.09
N PHE A 67 26.96 -5.42 2.90
CA PHE A 67 26.37 -4.53 3.91
C PHE A 67 25.64 -3.36 3.25
N ILE A 68 26.24 -2.76 2.21
CA ILE A 68 25.65 -1.66 1.45
C ILE A 68 24.40 -2.14 0.70
N ARG A 69 24.39 -3.38 0.18
CA ARG A 69 23.21 -3.97 -0.47
C ARG A 69 22.00 -4.00 0.47
N ILE A 70 22.19 -4.42 1.72
CA ILE A 70 21.11 -4.49 2.73
C ILE A 70 20.55 -3.09 3.01
N ILE A 71 21.43 -2.11 3.19
CA ILE A 71 21.03 -0.71 3.44
C ILE A 71 20.17 -0.20 2.28
N ILE A 72 20.60 -0.41 1.04
CA ILE A 72 19.87 0.06 -0.14
C ILE A 72 18.51 -0.60 -0.25
N GLN A 73 18.43 -1.92 -0.06
CA GLN A 73 17.15 -2.64 -0.07
C GLN A 73 16.16 -2.05 0.94
N PHE A 74 16.63 -1.79 2.16
CA PHE A 74 15.79 -1.25 3.23
C PHE A 74 15.36 0.20 2.97
N VAL A 75 16.30 1.05 2.56
CA VAL A 75 16.03 2.46 2.24
C VAL A 75 15.08 2.58 1.05
N THR A 76 15.28 1.80 -0.02
CA THR A 76 14.37 1.81 -1.17
C THR A 76 12.98 1.31 -0.78
N ALA A 77 12.87 0.29 0.07
CA ALA A 77 11.57 -0.17 0.58
C ALA A 77 10.80 0.95 1.31
N ILE A 78 11.47 1.70 2.19
CA ILE A 78 10.86 2.84 2.89
C ILE A 78 10.40 3.90 1.88
N ILE A 79 11.25 4.26 0.91
CA ILE A 79 10.91 5.28 -0.09
C ILE A 79 9.70 4.85 -0.91
N VAL A 80 9.66 3.60 -1.40
CA VAL A 80 8.53 3.08 -2.18
C VAL A 80 7.24 3.10 -1.37
N VAL A 81 7.28 2.75 -0.09
CA VAL A 81 6.10 2.79 0.78
C VAL A 81 5.61 4.22 1.00
N ILE A 82 6.52 5.17 1.27
CA ILE A 82 6.17 6.58 1.45
C ILE A 82 5.55 7.16 0.17
N VAL A 83 6.23 7.00 -0.96
CA VAL A 83 5.77 7.51 -2.25
C VAL A 83 4.45 6.85 -2.63
N GLY A 84 4.33 5.53 -2.48
CA GLY A 84 3.09 4.80 -2.72
C GLY A 84 1.94 5.33 -1.88
N THR A 85 2.15 5.60 -0.59
CA THR A 85 1.13 6.16 0.30
C THR A 85 0.70 7.55 -0.13
N VAL A 86 1.65 8.42 -0.50
CA VAL A 86 1.34 9.78 -0.98
C VAL A 86 0.55 9.75 -2.28
N VAL A 87 0.97 8.92 -3.24
CA VAL A 87 0.30 8.78 -4.54
C VAL A 87 -1.10 8.20 -4.35
N PHE A 88 -1.24 7.14 -3.55
CA PHE A 88 -2.52 6.53 -3.24
C PHE A 88 -3.48 7.53 -2.60
N ASN A 89 -3.03 8.26 -1.57
CA ASN A 89 -3.87 9.25 -0.88
C ASN A 89 -4.33 10.36 -1.82
N LYS A 90 -3.44 10.89 -2.67
CA LYS A 90 -3.81 11.91 -3.67
C LYS A 90 -4.83 11.39 -4.68
N ALA A 91 -4.61 10.19 -5.21
CA ALA A 91 -5.50 9.59 -6.20
C ALA A 91 -6.88 9.29 -5.59
N VAL A 92 -6.91 8.66 -4.41
CA VAL A 92 -8.15 8.36 -3.68
C VAL A 92 -8.89 9.62 -3.28
N HIS A 93 -8.19 10.68 -2.87
CA HIS A 93 -8.81 11.97 -2.58
C HIS A 93 -9.55 12.55 -3.78
N LYS A 94 -8.95 12.45 -4.97
CA LYS A 94 -9.56 12.89 -6.22
C LYS A 94 -10.77 12.02 -6.61
N ILE A 95 -10.66 10.69 -6.49
CA ILE A 95 -11.74 9.75 -6.86
C ILE A 95 -12.94 9.90 -5.91
N THR A 96 -12.68 10.09 -4.63
CA THR A 96 -13.71 10.13 -3.58
C THR A 96 -14.22 11.54 -3.29
N ASN A 97 -13.84 12.55 -4.07
CA ASN A 97 -14.18 13.97 -3.85
C ASN A 97 -13.89 14.44 -2.41
N GLY A 98 -12.78 13.97 -1.84
CA GLY A 98 -12.34 14.33 -0.50
C GLY A 98 -12.98 13.57 0.67
N ILE A 99 -13.86 12.58 0.42
CA ILE A 99 -14.37 11.69 1.48
C ILE A 99 -13.23 10.86 2.09
N LEU A 100 -12.22 10.50 1.29
CA LEU A 100 -10.97 9.89 1.72
C LEU A 100 -9.78 10.78 1.32
N PRO A 101 -8.62 10.72 2.00
CA PRO A 101 -8.34 9.96 3.23
C PRO A 101 -9.07 10.57 4.44
N MET A 102 -9.49 9.71 5.38
CA MET A 102 -10.17 10.15 6.60
C MET A 102 -9.22 11.00 7.45
N GLU A 103 -9.61 12.23 7.78
CA GLU A 103 -8.88 13.01 8.77
C GLU A 103 -8.81 12.22 10.09
N ARG A 104 -7.59 11.96 10.55
CA ARG A 104 -7.36 11.36 11.85
C ARG A 104 -7.79 12.42 12.87
N LYS A 105 -8.99 12.28 13.46
CA LYS A 105 -9.42 13.13 14.59
C LYS A 105 -8.29 13.13 15.61
N ARG A 106 -7.53 14.23 15.69
CA ARG A 106 -6.58 14.47 16.79
C ARG A 106 -7.46 14.64 18.03
N LYS A 107 -7.51 13.61 18.86
CA LYS A 107 -7.93 13.75 20.24
C LYS A 107 -6.76 14.31 21.03
#